data_AF-A0A955RX90-F1
#
_entry.id   AF-A0A955RX90-F1
#
_cell.length_a   1.000
_cell.length_b   1.000
_cell.length_c   1.000
_cell.angle_alpha   90.00
_cell.angle_beta   90.00
_cell.angle_gamma   90.00
#
_symmetry.space_group_name_H-M   'P 1'
#
loop_
_entity.id
_entity.type
_entity.pdbx_description
1 polymer ?
#
loop_
_entity_poly.entity_id
_entity_poly.type
_entity_poly.pdbx_seq_one_letter_code
_entity_poly.pdbx_strand_id
1 'polypeptide(L)'
;NSMPANLRGSVNVTVTIDPGVGVYSPSLAPAMTTGDFPLGSTVRIINNGYIEGRGGNGGPGQFSEGCPGGGYYRVEPGYGRPGGDALFVTYPVTIDNSGVKIYAGGGGGGSGAHKCTYNGTGGGGGGAGWTPGRGGVGGREVNSGWPGRSGTHDVGGAGGRGQCGSNGGRGGNPGQPGRWGITDCASNGSSRPGQPGVAVRGSGLITWSPKGDVRGSEIPF
;
A
#
# COMPACT_ATOMS: atom_id res chain seq x y z
N ASN A 1 -10.19 30.26 -26.96
CA ASN A 1 -8.79 30.73 -26.97
C ASN A 1 -7.86 29.64 -26.49
N SER A 2 -7.49 28.74 -27.40
CA SER A 2 -6.39 27.80 -27.23
C SER A 2 -5.08 28.59 -27.31
N MET A 3 -4.35 28.71 -26.21
CA MET A 3 -2.99 29.23 -26.29
C MET A 3 -2.09 28.16 -26.96
N PRO A 4 -1.20 28.55 -27.89
CA PRO A 4 -0.28 27.63 -28.54
C PRO A 4 0.74 27.09 -27.53
N ALA A 5 1.04 25.80 -27.60
CA ALA A 5 1.85 25.03 -26.66
C ALA A 5 3.36 25.38 -26.63
N ASN A 6 3.79 26.59 -27.06
CA ASN A 6 5.20 26.83 -27.39
C ASN A 6 5.77 28.22 -27.01
N LEU A 7 5.23 28.91 -26.00
CA LEU A 7 5.81 30.17 -25.49
C LEU A 7 6.35 30.11 -24.06
N ARG A 8 6.50 28.91 -23.47
CA ARG A 8 7.26 28.75 -22.24
C ARG A 8 8.61 28.19 -22.63
N GLY A 9 9.65 29.03 -22.65
CA GLY A 9 11.02 28.58 -22.86
C GLY A 9 11.37 27.44 -21.90
N SER A 10 12.39 26.66 -22.24
CA SER A 10 12.87 25.59 -21.37
C SER A 10 13.15 26.12 -19.96
N VAL A 11 12.85 25.31 -18.96
CA VAL A 11 13.07 25.65 -17.55
C VAL A 11 14.07 24.71 -16.91
N ASN A 12 14.80 25.22 -15.93
CA ASN A 12 15.68 24.41 -15.08
C ASN A 12 15.05 24.32 -13.70
N VAL A 13 14.65 23.10 -13.32
CA VAL A 13 13.94 22.84 -12.07
C VAL A 13 14.81 21.95 -11.19
N THR A 14 15.13 22.45 -10.00
CA THR A 14 15.74 21.66 -8.94
C THR A 14 14.76 21.56 -7.77
N VAL A 15 14.41 20.34 -7.40
CA VAL A 15 13.60 20.04 -6.21
C VAL A 15 14.53 19.43 -5.18
N THR A 16 14.65 20.08 -4.02
CA THR A 16 15.37 19.54 -2.87
C THR A 16 14.38 19.13 -1.81
N ILE A 17 14.45 17.89 -1.36
CA ILE A 17 13.69 17.38 -0.21
C ILE A 17 14.67 17.31 0.96
N ASP A 18 14.43 18.12 1.98
CA ASP A 18 15.34 18.23 3.12
C ASP A 18 15.28 17.00 4.05
N PRO A 19 16.34 16.76 4.85
CA PRO A 19 16.35 15.71 5.86
C PRO A 19 15.14 15.77 6.80
N GLY A 20 14.51 14.62 7.02
CA GLY A 20 13.32 14.51 7.89
C GLY A 20 12.00 14.92 7.23
N VAL A 21 12.03 15.49 6.02
CA VAL A 21 10.81 15.85 5.28
C VAL A 21 10.26 14.63 4.56
N GLY A 22 8.96 14.35 4.73
CA GLY A 22 8.24 13.32 3.99
C GLY A 22 7.35 13.91 2.92
N VAL A 23 7.56 13.46 1.68
CA VAL A 23 6.66 13.63 0.55
C VAL A 23 5.81 12.37 0.44
N TYR A 24 4.50 12.52 0.62
CA TYR A 24 3.56 11.41 0.69
C TYR A 24 2.17 11.82 0.23
N SER A 25 1.36 10.82 -0.09
CA SER A 25 -0.05 10.97 -0.41
C SER A 25 -0.91 10.21 0.60
N PRO A 26 -1.96 10.81 1.18
CA PRO A 26 -2.91 10.09 2.03
C PRO A 26 -3.85 9.18 1.21
N SER A 27 -3.83 9.30 -0.12
CA SER A 27 -4.64 8.52 -1.06
C SER A 27 -3.79 7.41 -1.73
N LEU A 28 -4.36 6.71 -2.71
CA LEU A 28 -3.59 5.76 -3.55
C LEU A 28 -2.86 6.46 -4.70
N ALA A 29 -3.01 7.78 -4.87
CA ALA A 29 -2.20 8.53 -5.83
C ALA A 29 -0.72 8.48 -5.43
N PRO A 30 0.22 8.53 -6.40
CA PRO A 30 1.65 8.60 -6.11
C PRO A 30 1.98 9.72 -5.12
N ALA A 31 2.95 9.50 -4.24
CA ALA A 31 3.42 10.53 -3.32
C ALA A 31 3.96 11.77 -4.05
N MET A 32 4.66 11.55 -5.17
CA MET A 32 5.18 12.61 -6.01
C MET A 32 5.01 12.24 -7.49
N THR A 33 4.71 13.24 -8.32
CA THR A 33 4.83 13.12 -9.78
C THR A 33 5.70 14.23 -10.33
N THR A 34 6.52 13.94 -11.35
CA THR A 34 7.30 14.99 -12.03
C THR A 34 6.39 15.91 -12.86
N GLY A 35 5.28 15.38 -13.40
CA GLY A 35 4.43 16.13 -14.32
C GLY A 35 5.08 16.35 -15.69
N ASP A 36 4.51 17.27 -16.47
CA ASP A 36 4.95 17.60 -17.82
C ASP A 36 5.72 18.92 -17.83
N PHE A 37 6.83 18.97 -18.59
CA PHE A 37 7.65 20.17 -18.76
C PHE A 37 7.79 20.55 -20.23
N PRO A 38 8.00 21.85 -20.55
CA PRO A 38 8.37 22.27 -21.90
C PRO A 38 9.61 21.52 -22.40
N LEU A 39 9.65 21.21 -23.70
CA LEU A 39 10.78 20.54 -24.31
C LEU A 39 12.10 21.31 -24.03
N GLY A 40 13.16 20.55 -23.75
CA GLY A 40 14.47 21.08 -23.41
C GLY A 40 14.62 21.52 -21.95
N SER A 41 13.58 21.37 -21.12
CA SER A 41 13.70 21.60 -19.67
C SER A 41 14.59 20.55 -19.01
N THR A 42 15.27 20.95 -17.93
CA THR A 42 16.02 20.03 -17.07
C THR A 42 15.34 19.92 -15.72
N VAL A 43 15.22 18.69 -15.21
CA VAL A 43 14.62 18.40 -13.91
C VAL A 43 15.64 17.62 -13.09
N ARG A 44 15.92 18.10 -11.89
CA ARG A 44 16.76 17.43 -10.91
C ARG A 44 16.01 17.31 -9.58
N ILE A 45 16.03 16.11 -9.00
CA ILE A 45 15.54 15.87 -7.64
C ILE A 45 16.74 15.52 -6.77
N ILE A 46 16.88 16.23 -5.65
CA ILE A 46 17.84 15.92 -4.59
C ILE A 46 17.01 15.47 -3.39
N ASN A 47 16.91 14.15 -3.20
CA ASN A 47 16.15 13.56 -2.12
C ASN A 47 17.03 13.27 -0.91
N ASN A 48 16.99 14.17 0.07
CA ASN A 48 17.55 13.94 1.41
C ASN A 48 16.47 13.55 2.44
N GLY A 49 15.21 13.42 2.00
CA GLY A 49 14.07 13.02 2.83
C GLY A 49 13.38 11.76 2.31
N TYR A 50 12.08 11.65 2.55
CA TYR A 50 11.29 10.46 2.23
C TYR A 50 10.35 10.73 1.07
N ILE A 51 10.30 9.84 0.09
CA ILE A 51 9.22 9.78 -0.90
C ILE A 51 8.53 8.44 -0.71
N GLU A 52 7.34 8.44 -0.12
CA GLU A 52 6.74 7.20 0.33
C GLU A 52 5.24 7.09 0.07
N GLY A 53 4.87 5.95 -0.51
CA GLY A 53 3.48 5.57 -0.74
C GLY A 53 2.76 5.20 0.57
N ARG A 54 1.43 5.36 0.56
CA ARG A 54 0.57 4.98 1.68
C ARG A 54 0.49 3.46 1.85
N GLY A 55 0.37 2.97 3.08
CA GLY A 55 0.07 1.57 3.37
C GLY A 55 -1.38 1.18 3.03
N GLY A 56 -1.57 -0.06 2.56
CA GLY A 56 -2.86 -0.65 2.28
C GLY A 56 -3.60 -1.08 3.55
N ASN A 57 -4.90 -0.78 3.65
CA ASN A 57 -5.70 -1.21 4.81
C ASN A 57 -5.88 -2.73 4.82
N GLY A 58 -5.85 -3.33 6.01
CA GLY A 58 -6.18 -4.74 6.19
C GLY A 58 -7.66 -5.02 5.90
N GLY A 59 -7.94 -6.24 5.45
CA GLY A 59 -9.30 -6.68 5.14
C GLY A 59 -10.15 -6.87 6.40
N PRO A 60 -11.42 -6.42 6.41
CA PRO A 60 -12.31 -6.66 7.55
C PRO A 60 -12.63 -8.15 7.73
N GLY A 61 -12.67 -8.59 8.99
CA GLY A 61 -13.19 -9.91 9.35
C GLY A 61 -14.63 -10.10 8.91
N GLN A 62 -15.03 -11.36 8.73
CA GLN A 62 -16.37 -11.73 8.31
C GLN A 62 -17.34 -11.65 9.48
N PHE A 63 -18.60 -11.30 9.18
CA PHE A 63 -19.73 -11.38 10.08
C PHE A 63 -20.66 -12.49 9.58
N SER A 64 -20.95 -13.49 10.39
CA SER A 64 -22.03 -14.44 10.14
C SER A 64 -23.30 -13.88 10.79
N GLU A 65 -24.23 -13.36 9.99
CA GLU A 65 -25.58 -13.08 10.48
C GLU A 65 -26.39 -14.36 10.47
N GLY A 66 -26.16 -15.20 11.48
CA GLY A 66 -26.94 -16.40 11.75
C GLY A 66 -26.77 -17.52 10.70
N CYS A 67 -26.55 -18.74 11.16
CA CYS A 67 -26.84 -19.93 10.36
C CYS A 67 -28.19 -20.56 10.79
N PRO A 68 -29.35 -19.88 10.68
CA PRO A 68 -30.62 -20.58 10.91
C PRO A 68 -30.88 -21.49 9.71
N GLY A 69 -30.68 -22.81 9.90
CA GLY A 69 -31.07 -23.84 8.94
C GLY A 69 -29.97 -24.39 8.01
N GLY A 70 -28.68 -24.12 8.24
CA GLY A 70 -27.59 -24.74 7.48
C GLY A 70 -27.37 -24.19 6.05
N GLY A 71 -28.00 -23.07 5.72
CA GLY A 71 -27.77 -22.35 4.46
C GLY A 71 -26.44 -21.59 4.46
N TYR A 72 -25.69 -21.72 3.36
CA TYR A 72 -24.43 -21.01 3.12
C TYR A 72 -24.69 -19.55 2.74
N TYR A 73 -24.71 -18.62 3.70
CA TYR A 73 -24.58 -17.20 3.38
C TYR A 73 -23.11 -16.82 3.39
N ARG A 74 -22.50 -16.77 2.20
CA ARG A 74 -21.13 -16.30 2.03
C ARG A 74 -21.12 -14.78 2.08
N VAL A 75 -20.76 -14.20 3.22
CA VAL A 75 -20.26 -12.83 3.22
C VAL A 75 -18.86 -12.87 2.65
N GLU A 76 -18.62 -12.19 1.54
CA GLU A 76 -17.29 -12.16 0.93
C GLU A 76 -16.26 -11.71 1.98
N PRO A 77 -15.16 -12.46 2.15
CA PRO A 77 -14.12 -12.05 3.07
C PRO A 77 -13.57 -10.68 2.70
N GLY A 78 -13.23 -9.89 3.71
CA GLY A 78 -12.56 -8.62 3.50
C GLY A 78 -11.19 -8.82 2.87
N TYR A 79 -11.05 -8.38 1.62
CA TYR A 79 -9.74 -8.32 0.97
C TYR A 79 -8.87 -7.22 1.57
N GLY A 80 -7.58 -7.50 1.68
CA GLY A 80 -6.59 -6.46 1.95
C GLY A 80 -6.55 -5.46 0.81
N ARG A 81 -6.42 -4.17 1.13
CA ARG A 81 -6.34 -3.10 0.13
C ARG A 81 -4.91 -2.90 -0.35
N PRO A 82 -4.71 -2.47 -1.60
CA PRO A 82 -3.36 -2.21 -2.12
C PRO A 82 -2.68 -1.06 -1.38
N GLY A 83 -1.34 -1.07 -1.39
CA GLY A 83 -0.50 0.08 -1.04
C GLY A 83 -0.47 1.12 -2.17
N GLY A 84 -0.08 2.35 -1.84
CA GLY A 84 0.09 3.45 -2.79
C GLY A 84 1.49 3.50 -3.39
N ASP A 85 1.59 4.12 -4.55
CA ASP A 85 2.86 4.30 -5.27
C ASP A 85 3.69 5.44 -4.64
N ALA A 86 5.01 5.39 -4.78
CA ALA A 86 5.89 6.44 -4.28
C ALA A 86 6.12 7.53 -5.34
N LEU A 87 6.81 7.21 -6.43
CA LEU A 87 7.21 8.18 -7.44
C LEU A 87 6.64 7.82 -8.82
N PHE A 88 5.98 8.78 -9.46
CA PHE A 88 5.55 8.69 -10.85
C PHE A 88 6.28 9.70 -11.74
N VAL A 89 7.28 9.21 -12.46
CA VAL A 89 8.08 9.99 -13.38
C VAL A 89 7.44 9.95 -14.76
N THR A 90 7.18 11.12 -15.33
CA THR A 90 6.58 11.32 -16.66
C THR A 90 7.49 12.16 -17.58
N TYR A 91 8.60 12.69 -17.05
CA TYR A 91 9.58 13.48 -17.79
C TYR A 91 11.02 13.07 -17.39
N PRO A 92 12.01 13.08 -18.31
CA PRO A 92 13.40 12.77 -17.98
C PRO A 92 13.93 13.57 -16.79
N VAL A 93 14.46 12.88 -15.78
CA VAL A 93 14.89 13.49 -14.52
C VAL A 93 16.19 12.88 -14.01
N THR A 94 17.05 13.71 -13.44
CA THR A 94 18.20 13.23 -12.66
C THR A 94 17.83 13.20 -11.19
N ILE A 95 18.00 12.05 -10.53
CA ILE A 95 17.67 11.89 -9.10
C ILE A 95 18.92 11.55 -8.31
N ASP A 96 19.26 12.40 -7.36
CA ASP A 96 20.21 12.15 -6.29
C ASP A 96 19.43 11.68 -5.06
N ASN A 97 19.55 10.40 -4.72
CA ASN A 97 18.91 9.78 -3.55
C ASN A 97 19.98 9.24 -2.60
N SER A 98 21.01 10.04 -2.31
CA SER A 98 22.14 9.65 -1.44
C SER A 98 21.72 9.43 0.02
N GLY A 99 21.25 8.22 0.33
CA GLY A 99 21.09 7.71 1.69
C GLY A 99 19.66 7.67 2.25
N VAL A 100 18.63 7.87 1.41
CA VAL A 100 17.25 8.01 1.88
C VAL A 100 16.25 7.19 1.06
N LYS A 101 14.97 7.22 1.45
CA LYS A 101 13.96 6.20 1.17
C LYS A 101 13.01 6.64 0.05
N ILE A 102 12.97 5.88 -1.05
CA ILE A 102 11.88 5.95 -2.04
C ILE A 102 11.09 4.64 -1.98
N TYR A 103 10.02 4.63 -1.19
CA TYR A 103 9.36 3.39 -0.76
C TYR A 103 7.92 3.34 -1.23
N ALA A 104 7.54 2.25 -1.88
CA ALA A 104 6.14 2.00 -2.14
C ALA A 104 5.43 1.57 -0.84
N GLY A 105 4.14 1.86 -0.76
CA GLY A 105 3.30 1.35 0.31
C GLY A 105 3.21 -0.16 0.31
N GLY A 106 3.23 -0.78 1.48
CA GLY A 106 2.96 -2.20 1.67
C GLY A 106 1.47 -2.50 1.49
N GLY A 107 1.14 -3.68 0.97
CA GLY A 107 -0.25 -4.13 0.84
C GLY A 107 -0.88 -4.54 2.17
N GLY A 108 -2.19 -4.35 2.32
CA GLY A 108 -2.92 -4.83 3.51
C GLY A 108 -3.05 -6.36 3.54
N GLY A 109 -3.05 -6.95 4.73
CA GLY A 109 -3.33 -8.37 4.90
C GLY A 109 -4.80 -8.69 4.65
N GLY A 110 -5.10 -9.89 4.14
CA GLY A 110 -6.48 -10.38 4.02
C GLY A 110 -7.07 -10.74 5.39
N SER A 111 -8.39 -10.70 5.57
CA SER A 111 -9.01 -11.23 6.78
C SER A 111 -8.90 -12.76 6.88
N GLY A 112 -9.09 -13.29 8.08
CA GLY A 112 -9.38 -14.71 8.23
C GLY A 112 -10.75 -15.06 7.64
N ALA A 113 -10.97 -16.34 7.39
CA ALA A 113 -12.22 -16.84 6.81
C ALA A 113 -12.72 -18.06 7.56
N HIS A 114 -14.05 -18.22 7.58
CA HIS A 114 -14.75 -19.33 8.22
C HIS A 114 -15.95 -19.79 7.40
N LYS A 115 -16.32 -21.08 7.54
CA LYS A 115 -17.41 -21.68 6.75
C LYS A 115 -18.79 -21.49 7.39
N CYS A 116 -18.96 -21.92 8.64
CA CYS A 116 -20.27 -21.93 9.32
C CYS A 116 -20.10 -22.11 10.84
N THR A 117 -19.77 -21.07 11.59
CA THR A 117 -19.95 -21.05 13.05
C THR A 117 -20.18 -19.62 13.51
N TYR A 118 -20.82 -19.46 14.68
CA TYR A 118 -21.11 -18.22 15.41
C TYR A 118 -19.88 -17.39 15.85
N ASN A 119 -18.78 -17.48 15.08
CA ASN A 119 -17.44 -17.15 15.48
C ASN A 119 -16.83 -16.14 14.50
N GLY A 120 -16.47 -14.97 15.01
CA GLY A 120 -15.84 -13.91 14.24
C GLY A 120 -14.42 -14.26 13.80
N THR A 121 -14.08 -13.88 12.57
CA THR A 121 -12.73 -14.05 12.02
C THR A 121 -11.83 -12.88 12.37
N GLY A 122 -10.52 -13.11 12.34
CA GLY A 122 -9.54 -12.05 12.57
C GLY A 122 -9.47 -11.05 11.40
N GLY A 123 -9.41 -9.76 11.71
CA GLY A 123 -9.19 -8.71 10.70
C GLY A 123 -7.75 -8.73 10.18
N GLY A 124 -7.53 -8.41 8.91
CA GLY A 124 -6.18 -8.33 8.32
C GLY A 124 -5.34 -7.19 8.90
N GLY A 125 -4.02 -7.33 8.94
CA GLY A 125 -3.11 -6.27 9.36
C GLY A 125 -2.92 -5.19 8.29
N GLY A 126 -2.72 -3.94 8.69
CA GLY A 126 -2.46 -2.85 7.75
C GLY A 126 -1.04 -2.88 7.19
N GLY A 127 -0.85 -2.50 5.93
CA GLY A 127 0.45 -2.40 5.28
C GLY A 127 1.27 -1.21 5.77
N ALA A 128 2.60 -1.30 5.60
CA ALA A 128 3.53 -0.22 5.93
C ALA A 128 3.42 0.95 4.94
N GLY A 129 3.79 2.15 5.36
CA GLY A 129 3.77 3.36 4.55
C GLY A 129 3.83 4.62 5.40
N TRP A 130 4.09 5.77 4.78
CA TRP A 130 4.14 7.07 5.49
C TRP A 130 2.84 7.36 6.23
N THR A 131 1.71 7.13 5.55
CA THR A 131 0.41 6.95 6.19
C THR A 131 0.17 5.44 6.29
N PRO A 132 0.37 4.81 7.46
CA PRO A 132 0.25 3.37 7.55
C PRO A 132 -1.17 2.91 7.31
N GLY A 133 -1.31 1.72 6.71
CA GLY A 133 -2.60 1.09 6.54
C GLY A 133 -3.24 0.80 7.91
N ARG A 134 -4.53 1.03 8.04
CA ARG A 134 -5.28 0.61 9.23
C ARG A 134 -5.47 -0.91 9.20
N GLY A 135 -5.40 -1.54 10.37
CA GLY A 135 -5.86 -2.92 10.51
C GLY A 135 -7.35 -3.05 10.21
N GLY A 136 -7.75 -4.18 9.64
CA GLY A 136 -9.15 -4.52 9.44
C GLY A 136 -9.84 -4.77 10.77
N VAL A 137 -11.12 -4.39 10.86
CA VAL A 137 -11.96 -4.75 12.01
C VAL A 137 -12.06 -6.27 12.13
N GLY A 138 -12.17 -6.81 13.34
CA GLY A 138 -12.50 -8.22 13.53
C GLY A 138 -13.98 -8.49 13.22
N GLY A 139 -14.31 -9.74 12.91
CA GLY A 139 -15.69 -10.17 12.75
C GLY A 139 -16.47 -10.02 14.06
N ARG A 140 -17.66 -9.42 14.02
CA ARG A 140 -18.54 -9.28 15.20
C ARG A 140 -19.58 -10.38 15.21
N GLU A 141 -19.48 -11.25 16.20
CA GLU A 141 -20.50 -12.24 16.53
C GLU A 141 -20.48 -12.49 18.04
N VAL A 142 -21.24 -13.51 18.48
CA VAL A 142 -21.24 -14.09 19.83
C VAL A 142 -19.82 -14.29 20.36
N ASN A 143 -18.91 -14.56 19.43
CA ASN A 143 -17.55 -14.95 19.65
C ASN A 143 -16.64 -14.09 18.75
N SER A 144 -16.52 -12.80 19.09
CA SER A 144 -15.91 -11.80 18.19
C SER A 144 -14.43 -12.07 17.89
N GLY A 145 -14.07 -11.88 16.63
CA GLY A 145 -12.68 -11.91 16.17
C GLY A 145 -11.96 -10.61 16.55
N TRP A 146 -10.63 -10.68 16.64
CA TRP A 146 -9.82 -9.53 17.01
C TRP A 146 -9.54 -8.67 15.76
N PRO A 147 -9.49 -7.33 15.89
CA PRO A 147 -9.02 -6.48 14.81
C PRO A 147 -7.55 -6.75 14.49
N GLY A 148 -7.17 -6.55 13.24
CA GLY A 148 -5.78 -6.45 12.86
C GLY A 148 -5.13 -5.20 13.42
N ARG A 149 -3.81 -5.22 13.56
CA ARG A 149 -3.03 -4.03 13.93
C ARG A 149 -2.77 -3.19 12.68
N SER A 150 -2.76 -1.87 12.86
CA SER A 150 -2.26 -0.95 11.83
C SER A 150 -0.79 -1.22 11.54
N GLY A 151 -0.36 -0.89 10.32
CA GLY A 151 1.06 -0.83 9.99
C GLY A 151 1.76 0.28 10.76
N THR A 152 3.07 0.32 10.57
CA THR A 152 3.94 1.45 10.93
C THR A 152 4.55 2.01 9.65
N HIS A 153 5.45 2.97 9.77
CA HIS A 153 6.24 3.47 8.65
C HIS A 153 6.97 2.32 7.92
N ASP A 154 7.72 1.48 8.65
CA ASP A 154 8.63 0.50 8.04
C ASP A 154 8.15 -0.95 8.10
N VAL A 155 7.07 -1.22 8.85
CA VAL A 155 6.66 -2.57 9.21
C VAL A 155 5.15 -2.74 9.06
N GLY A 156 4.73 -3.75 8.31
CA GLY A 156 3.32 -4.13 8.21
C GLY A 156 2.77 -4.67 9.53
N GLY A 157 1.52 -4.32 9.82
CA GLY A 157 0.80 -4.69 11.04
C GLY A 157 0.44 -6.17 11.08
N ALA A 158 0.41 -6.74 12.28
CA ALA A 158 -0.06 -8.11 12.50
C ALA A 158 -1.56 -8.25 12.18
N GLY A 159 -1.97 -9.40 11.65
CA GLY A 159 -3.38 -9.74 11.56
C GLY A 159 -3.99 -10.03 12.93
N GLY A 160 -5.30 -9.87 13.03
CA GLY A 160 -6.08 -10.16 14.22
C GLY A 160 -6.27 -11.65 14.41
N ARG A 161 -6.38 -12.10 15.66
CA ARG A 161 -6.70 -13.48 15.97
C ARG A 161 -8.18 -13.75 15.69
N GLY A 162 -8.45 -14.76 14.89
CA GLY A 162 -9.80 -15.29 14.72
C GLY A 162 -10.03 -16.48 15.62
N GLN A 163 -11.28 -16.84 15.80
CA GLN A 163 -11.62 -18.08 16.49
C GLN A 163 -11.22 -19.28 15.64
N CYS A 164 -10.97 -20.43 16.30
CA CYS A 164 -10.61 -21.68 15.64
C CYS A 164 -9.57 -21.49 14.51
N GLY A 165 -8.53 -20.68 14.74
CA GLY A 165 -7.42 -20.50 13.79
C GLY A 165 -7.62 -19.54 12.62
N SER A 166 -8.79 -18.92 12.44
CA SER A 166 -9.08 -17.96 11.34
C SER A 166 -8.41 -16.59 11.49
N ASN A 167 -7.10 -16.59 11.66
CA ASN A 167 -6.35 -15.35 11.86
C ASN A 167 -6.31 -14.52 10.58
N GLY A 168 -6.38 -13.20 10.73
CA GLY A 168 -6.07 -12.28 9.65
C GLY A 168 -4.61 -12.42 9.21
N GLY A 169 -4.35 -12.11 7.94
CA GLY A 169 -3.01 -12.03 7.39
C GLY A 169 -2.30 -10.77 7.86
N ARG A 170 -0.97 -10.82 7.94
CA ARG A 170 -0.12 -9.65 8.22
C ARG A 170 -0.12 -8.69 7.03
N GLY A 171 -0.04 -7.38 7.28
CA GLY A 171 0.28 -6.40 6.24
C GLY A 171 1.72 -6.54 5.70
N GLY A 172 1.95 -6.04 4.50
CA GLY A 172 3.27 -6.00 3.87
C GLY A 172 4.15 -4.90 4.45
N ASN A 173 5.47 -5.13 4.46
CA ASN A 173 6.45 -4.06 4.65
C ASN A 173 6.51 -3.17 3.37
N PRO A 174 7.28 -2.07 3.35
CA PRO A 174 7.37 -1.21 2.17
C PRO A 174 7.74 -2.01 0.91
N GLY A 175 6.97 -1.80 -0.17
CA GLY A 175 7.14 -2.52 -1.43
C GLY A 175 6.74 -4.00 -1.42
N GLN A 176 6.14 -4.53 -0.36
CA GLN A 176 5.75 -5.94 -0.25
C GLN A 176 4.22 -6.14 -0.18
N PRO A 177 3.69 -7.23 -0.76
CA PRO A 177 2.28 -7.58 -0.62
C PRO A 177 1.94 -7.89 0.84
N GLY A 178 0.65 -7.76 1.18
CA GLY A 178 0.11 -8.36 2.39
C GLY A 178 0.16 -9.88 2.34
N ARG A 179 -0.11 -10.53 3.48
CA ARG A 179 -0.28 -11.98 3.55
C ARG A 179 -1.75 -12.34 3.50
N TRP A 180 -2.03 -13.52 2.95
CA TRP A 180 -3.34 -14.16 3.04
C TRP A 180 -3.73 -14.35 4.51
N GLY A 181 -5.02 -14.20 4.81
CA GLY A 181 -5.56 -14.69 6.08
C GLY A 181 -5.58 -16.20 6.11
N ILE A 182 -5.58 -16.75 7.32
CA ILE A 182 -5.68 -18.19 7.55
C ILE A 182 -7.15 -18.59 7.49
N THR A 183 -7.37 -19.71 6.81
CA THR A 183 -8.65 -20.42 6.75
C THR A 183 -8.49 -21.65 7.63
N ASP A 184 -9.33 -21.78 8.65
CA ASP A 184 -9.35 -22.97 9.49
C ASP A 184 -10.83 -23.37 9.72
N CYS A 185 -11.08 -24.62 10.09
CA CYS A 185 -12.41 -25.25 10.19
C CYS A 185 -13.18 -25.27 8.86
N ALA A 186 -12.88 -26.29 8.05
CA ALA A 186 -13.67 -26.77 6.90
C ALA A 186 -13.99 -25.75 5.77
N SER A 187 -13.36 -24.58 5.74
CA SER A 187 -13.64 -23.50 4.79
C SER A 187 -12.80 -23.58 3.51
N ASN A 188 -13.43 -23.25 2.38
CA ASN A 188 -12.77 -23.02 1.10
C ASN A 188 -12.73 -21.51 0.82
N GLY A 189 -11.62 -20.87 1.21
CA GLY A 189 -11.29 -19.50 0.80
C GLY A 189 -10.48 -18.77 1.87
N SER A 190 -9.30 -18.31 1.49
CA SER A 190 -8.56 -17.28 2.24
C SER A 190 -8.80 -15.93 1.56
N SER A 191 -8.86 -14.86 2.34
CA SER A 191 -9.06 -13.52 1.82
C SER A 191 -7.78 -13.06 1.13
N ARG A 192 -7.90 -12.59 -0.11
CA ARG A 192 -6.80 -12.04 -0.89
C ARG A 192 -6.11 -10.89 -0.14
N PRO A 193 -4.77 -10.88 -0.08
CA PRO A 193 -4.04 -9.72 0.39
C PRO A 193 -4.09 -8.58 -0.63
N GLY A 194 -3.82 -7.38 -0.15
CA GLY A 194 -3.50 -6.24 -0.98
C GLY A 194 -2.13 -6.38 -1.62
N GLN A 195 -2.02 -5.94 -2.87
CA GLN A 195 -0.74 -5.81 -3.56
C GLN A 195 0.06 -4.61 -3.01
N PRO A 196 1.39 -4.62 -3.08
CA PRO A 196 2.17 -3.43 -2.80
C PRO A 196 1.91 -2.36 -3.85
N GLY A 197 2.25 -1.11 -3.51
CA GLY A 197 2.44 -0.08 -4.51
C GLY A 197 3.73 -0.30 -5.32
N VAL A 198 3.95 0.60 -6.27
CA VAL A 198 5.16 0.71 -7.09
C VAL A 198 6.06 1.79 -6.52
N ALA A 199 7.35 1.50 -6.36
CA ALA A 199 8.30 2.48 -5.83
C ALA A 199 8.54 3.58 -6.86
N VAL A 200 8.75 3.17 -8.12
CA VAL A 200 8.96 4.10 -9.23
C VAL A 200 8.22 3.62 -10.47
N ARG A 201 7.30 4.43 -10.99
CA ARG A 201 6.78 4.30 -12.35
C ARG A 201 7.50 5.28 -13.27
N GLY A 202 7.84 4.83 -14.47
CA GLY A 202 8.65 5.59 -15.41
C GLY A 202 10.15 5.52 -15.10
N SER A 203 10.63 4.41 -14.54
CA SER A 203 12.05 4.26 -14.14
C SER A 203 13.04 4.39 -15.31
N GLY A 204 12.59 4.12 -16.55
CA GLY A 204 13.39 4.32 -17.77
C GLY A 204 13.68 5.80 -18.10
N LEU A 205 13.02 6.75 -17.44
CA LEU A 205 13.25 8.18 -17.59
C LEU A 205 14.22 8.75 -16.53
N ILE A 206 14.74 7.91 -15.64
CA ILE A 206 15.55 8.35 -14.50
C ILE A 206 17.03 8.13 -14.76
N THR A 207 17.81 9.19 -14.58
CA THR A 207 19.26 9.10 -14.39
C THR A 207 19.59 9.20 -12.90
N TRP A 208 20.07 8.13 -12.28
CA TRP A 208 20.40 8.11 -10.85
C TRP A 208 21.79 8.68 -10.56
N SER A 209 21.95 9.42 -9.46
CA SER A 209 23.23 9.99 -9.05
C SER A 209 23.30 10.36 -7.56
N PRO A 210 23.46 9.41 -6.62
CA PRO A 210 23.31 7.95 -6.70
C PRO A 210 21.84 7.50 -6.44
N LYS A 211 21.58 6.19 -6.50
CA LYS A 211 20.21 5.62 -6.39
C LYS A 211 19.67 5.45 -4.96
N GLY A 212 20.51 5.20 -3.96
CA GLY A 212 20.06 5.00 -2.57
C GLY A 212 19.16 3.76 -2.34
N ASP A 213 18.27 3.84 -1.33
CA ASP A 213 17.34 2.76 -0.96
C ASP A 213 15.96 2.98 -1.62
N VAL A 214 15.59 2.05 -2.51
CA VAL A 214 14.32 2.03 -3.23
C VAL A 214 13.63 0.70 -2.95
N ARG A 215 12.41 0.73 -2.38
CA ARG A 215 11.68 -0.49 -1.98
C ARG A 215 10.33 -0.60 -2.65
N GLY A 216 10.18 -1.63 -3.48
CA GLY A 216 9.02 -1.87 -4.32
C GLY A 216 9.45 -2.05 -5.77
N SER A 217 8.50 -2.29 -6.66
CA SER A 217 8.82 -2.44 -8.08
C SER A 217 9.23 -1.11 -8.72
N GLU A 218 10.08 -1.19 -9.74
CA GLU A 218 10.44 -0.09 -10.63
C GLU A 218 10.01 -0.48 -12.04
N ILE A 219 9.06 0.25 -12.61
CA ILE A 219 8.41 -0.10 -13.88
C ILE A 219 8.81 0.94 -14.93
N PRO A 220 9.50 0.54 -16.02
CA PRO A 220 9.75 1.43 -17.16
C PRO A 220 8.46 1.64 -17.97
N PHE A 221 8.43 2.69 -18.81
CA PHE A 221 7.40 2.84 -19.83
C PHE A 221 7.74 2.06 -21.09
#